data_AF-A0A9W8G8A6-F1
#
_entry.id   AF-A0A9W8G8A6-F1
#
_cell.length_a   1.000
_cell.length_b   1.000
_cell.length_c   1.000
_cell.angle_alpha   90.00
_cell.angle_beta   90.00
_cell.angle_gamma   90.00
#
_symmetry.space_group_name_H-M   'P 1'
#
loop_
_entity.id
_entity.type
_entity.pdbx_description
1 polymer ?
#
loop_
_entity_poly.entity_id
_entity_poly.type
_entity_poly.pdbx_seq_one_letter_code
_entity_poly.pdbx_strand_id
1 'polypeptide(L)'
;MTSQFTIQGATAAQNKLLEDIAAKFDVSDEHLHEIAVDVHGCLIEGLKPDTEAKRPPCWVSYIKSGIAQDIREAEKQEEVALGMTINTSANRIKIASVKFIQGAPDAINKQIFHLSDGDITSPLRLFENAATYVADFINSHDLLPEQEQQPLPLGITIDLPLEETSKSGGIVVCDTNVCRGMFGNLDIAHTLNSVLLKRHLPVRVVSSTNCVISTLVSAQHHFHSTCIALILNHGINASYYEAAAKIPKISGTELGNSEARVAINTELARFGENSHVLCPTMWDNRIDRESPNTGYHIFEKLVADKYLGEIVRNLITDFMDSQLIFSKDADVSTFSEPYSFFTSYMTIMEDNSDDLHDVGDLLLAGFNIDSSLTDRKIVRSLCQIVATRAAKLVGGAVVGLVKKATEAMESAAPAVISISGQLTEMNQPYLNCTIETAKRLLENSGLQEPVFNILGEDGYTVGAALTSFSK
;
A
#
# COMPACT_ATOMS: atom_id res chain seq x y z
N MET A 1 -29.48 9.20 9.41
CA MET A 1 -28.41 9.71 8.54
C MET A 1 -28.78 9.71 7.04
N THR A 2 -29.99 9.28 6.64
CA THR A 2 -30.42 9.21 5.23
C THR A 2 -30.60 10.55 4.51
N SER A 3 -30.63 11.70 5.22
CA SER A 3 -30.90 13.00 4.61
C SER A 3 -29.69 13.66 3.91
N GLN A 4 -28.50 13.04 3.92
CA GLN A 4 -27.28 13.68 3.42
C GLN A 4 -27.10 13.57 1.90
N PHE A 5 -27.71 12.57 1.25
CA PHE A 5 -27.52 12.29 -0.18
C PHE A 5 -28.76 12.54 -1.04
N THR A 6 -29.82 13.12 -0.50
CA THR A 6 -31.00 13.50 -1.30
C THR A 6 -30.66 14.68 -2.21
N ILE A 7 -30.72 14.46 -3.52
CA ILE A 7 -30.38 15.47 -4.54
C ILE A 7 -31.62 16.28 -4.92
N GLN A 8 -31.55 17.60 -4.71
CA GLN A 8 -32.56 18.53 -5.22
C GLN A 8 -32.54 18.55 -6.76
N GLY A 9 -33.71 18.29 -7.37
CA GLY A 9 -33.87 18.19 -8.82
C GLY A 9 -33.81 16.75 -9.37
N ALA A 10 -33.42 15.78 -8.55
CA ALA A 10 -33.52 14.37 -8.90
C ALA A 10 -34.95 13.83 -8.70
N THR A 11 -35.31 12.82 -9.48
CA THR A 11 -36.56 12.07 -9.35
C THR A 11 -36.58 11.27 -8.04
N ALA A 12 -37.77 10.86 -7.60
CA ALA A 12 -37.93 10.00 -6.43
C ALA A 12 -37.19 8.66 -6.59
N ALA A 13 -37.14 8.11 -7.81
CA ALA A 13 -36.43 6.85 -8.08
C ALA A 13 -34.91 7.02 -8.02
N GLN A 14 -34.37 8.12 -8.57
CA GLN A 14 -32.95 8.46 -8.46
C GLN A 14 -32.51 8.62 -7.00
N ASN A 15 -33.26 9.43 -6.23
CA ASN A 15 -32.97 9.64 -4.81
C ASN A 15 -33.07 8.34 -4.00
N LYS A 16 -34.10 7.52 -4.26
CA LYS A 16 -34.25 6.23 -3.58
C LYS A 16 -33.05 5.31 -3.83
N LEU A 17 -32.62 5.13 -5.08
CA LEU A 17 -31.48 4.27 -5.38
C LEU A 17 -30.19 4.80 -4.73
N LEU A 18 -29.98 6.12 -4.78
CA LEU A 18 -28.81 6.75 -4.16
C LEU A 18 -28.81 6.59 -2.63
N GLU A 19 -29.96 6.76 -1.98
CA GLU A 19 -30.13 6.56 -0.54
C GLU A 19 -29.94 5.09 -0.14
N ASP A 20 -30.45 4.15 -0.93
CA ASP A 20 -30.25 2.70 -0.72
C ASP A 20 -28.78 2.30 -0.86
N ILE A 21 -28.04 2.93 -1.80
CA ILE A 21 -26.59 2.75 -1.95
C ILE A 21 -25.88 3.36 -0.73
N ALA A 22 -26.16 4.61 -0.40
CA ALA A 22 -25.53 5.29 0.74
C ALA A 22 -25.70 4.50 2.04
N ALA A 23 -26.89 3.93 2.29
CA ALA A 23 -27.15 3.12 3.48
C ALA A 23 -26.33 1.81 3.52
N LYS A 24 -26.01 1.20 2.37
CA LYS A 24 -25.18 -0.02 2.30
C LYS A 24 -23.68 0.27 2.45
N PHE A 25 -23.26 1.49 2.14
CA PHE A 25 -21.88 1.94 2.26
C PHE A 25 -21.60 2.67 3.58
N ASP A 26 -22.64 2.98 4.36
CA ASP A 26 -22.46 3.62 5.66
C ASP A 26 -21.80 2.67 6.65
N VAL A 27 -20.85 3.21 7.40
CA VAL A 27 -20.11 2.50 8.45
C VAL A 27 -20.12 3.39 9.67
N SER A 28 -20.76 2.92 10.73
CA SER A 28 -20.90 3.65 11.99
C SER A 28 -19.61 3.57 12.82
N ASP A 29 -19.47 4.47 13.78
CA ASP A 29 -18.29 4.47 14.67
C ASP A 29 -18.22 3.20 15.52
N GLU A 30 -19.36 2.65 15.94
CA GLU A 30 -19.43 1.37 16.65
C GLU A 30 -18.87 0.23 15.80
N HIS A 31 -19.25 0.19 14.52
CA HIS A 31 -18.75 -0.81 13.59
C HIS A 31 -17.25 -0.62 13.29
N LEU A 32 -16.78 0.63 13.18
CA LEU A 32 -15.36 0.92 13.05
C LEU A 32 -14.55 0.51 14.28
N HIS A 33 -15.12 0.60 15.48
CA HIS A 33 -14.49 0.07 16.70
C HIS A 33 -14.39 -1.46 16.68
N GLU A 34 -15.40 -2.16 16.17
CA GLU A 34 -15.34 -3.62 15.98
C GLU A 34 -14.22 -3.99 15.00
N ILE A 35 -14.10 -3.26 13.89
CA ILE A 35 -13.00 -3.42 12.93
C ILE A 35 -11.65 -3.21 13.61
N ALA A 36 -11.49 -2.15 14.40
CA ALA A 36 -10.24 -1.86 15.11
C ALA A 36 -9.84 -2.99 16.08
N VAL A 37 -10.82 -3.54 16.81
CA VAL A 37 -10.63 -4.67 17.73
C VAL A 37 -10.20 -5.92 16.97
N ASP A 38 -10.84 -6.21 15.84
CA ASP A 38 -10.54 -7.40 15.05
C ASP A 38 -9.18 -7.29 14.34
N VAL A 39 -8.81 -6.10 13.82
CA VAL A 39 -7.46 -5.85 13.31
C VAL A 39 -6.43 -6.08 14.41
N HIS A 40 -6.62 -5.53 15.60
CA HIS A 40 -5.71 -5.75 16.74
C HIS A 40 -5.57 -7.25 17.08
N GLY A 41 -6.69 -7.98 17.14
CA GLY A 41 -6.69 -9.42 17.36
C GLY A 41 -5.99 -10.21 16.25
N CYS A 42 -6.23 -9.86 14.98
CA CYS A 42 -5.56 -10.46 13.83
C CYS A 42 -4.05 -10.28 13.88
N LEU A 43 -3.55 -9.11 14.30
CA LEU A 43 -2.11 -8.88 14.43
C LEU A 43 -1.48 -9.74 15.55
N ILE A 44 -2.20 -9.95 16.66
CA ILE A 44 -1.73 -10.85 17.75
C ILE A 44 -1.68 -12.30 17.26
N GLU A 45 -2.75 -12.77 16.62
CA GLU A 45 -2.82 -14.14 16.09
C GLU A 45 -1.80 -14.36 14.97
N GLY A 46 -1.57 -13.34 14.14
CA GLY A 46 -0.58 -13.33 13.08
C GLY A 46 0.84 -13.61 13.59
N LEU A 47 1.18 -13.24 14.82
CA LEU A 47 2.52 -13.50 15.38
C LEU A 47 2.75 -14.96 15.83
N LYS A 48 1.71 -15.81 15.86
CA LYS A 48 1.82 -17.21 16.27
C LYS A 48 2.36 -18.12 15.14
N PRO A 49 2.96 -19.29 15.46
CA PRO A 49 3.51 -20.22 14.44
C PRO A 49 2.45 -20.75 13.46
N ASP A 50 1.27 -21.12 13.96
CA ASP A 50 0.20 -21.73 13.17
C ASP A 50 -0.85 -20.68 12.77
N THR A 51 -0.45 -19.70 11.97
CA THR A 51 -1.40 -18.69 11.48
C THR A 51 -2.39 -19.35 10.52
N GLU A 52 -3.69 -19.19 10.77
CA GLU A 52 -4.72 -19.59 9.81
C GLU A 52 -4.43 -18.94 8.45
N ALA A 53 -4.53 -19.71 7.36
CA ALA A 53 -4.18 -19.27 6.00
C ALA A 53 -4.98 -18.04 5.48
N LYS A 54 -5.98 -17.58 6.22
CA LYS A 54 -6.88 -16.47 5.89
C LYS A 54 -6.82 -15.32 6.90
N ARG A 55 -5.67 -15.13 7.56
CA ARG A 55 -5.40 -13.97 8.42
C ARG A 55 -4.16 -13.24 7.95
N PRO A 56 -4.01 -11.95 8.29
CA PRO A 56 -2.74 -11.23 8.15
C PRO A 56 -1.58 -12.04 8.77
N PRO A 57 -0.62 -12.55 7.97
CA PRO A 57 0.43 -13.44 8.44
C PRO A 57 1.43 -12.79 9.37
N CYS A 58 1.56 -11.45 9.40
CA CYS A 58 2.55 -10.74 10.23
C CYS A 58 3.97 -11.34 10.07
N TRP A 59 4.52 -11.28 8.86
CA TRP A 59 5.86 -11.80 8.56
C TRP A 59 6.95 -10.95 9.22
N VAL A 60 8.00 -11.63 9.69
CA VAL A 60 9.13 -11.01 10.38
C VAL A 60 10.21 -10.64 9.36
N SER A 61 10.58 -9.36 9.26
CA SER A 61 11.49 -8.86 8.21
C SER A 61 12.98 -8.96 8.52
N TYR A 62 13.35 -9.42 9.72
CA TYR A 62 14.73 -9.43 10.23
C TYR A 62 15.42 -8.03 10.27
N ILE A 63 14.73 -6.96 9.87
CA ILE A 63 15.19 -5.57 9.96
C ILE A 63 14.88 -5.04 11.37
N LYS A 64 15.90 -4.55 12.07
CA LYS A 64 15.80 -4.06 13.45
C LYS A 64 15.45 -2.57 13.52
N SER A 65 14.74 -2.14 14.56
CA SER A 65 14.38 -0.72 14.79
C SER A 65 15.57 0.19 15.13
N GLY A 66 16.77 -0.39 15.31
CA GLY A 66 18.01 0.31 15.63
C GLY A 66 18.82 0.73 14.40
N ILE A 67 18.30 0.51 13.19
CA ILE A 67 19.01 0.79 11.94
C ILE A 67 19.50 2.24 11.83
N ALA A 68 18.84 3.19 12.50
CA ALA A 68 19.31 4.58 12.59
C ALA A 68 20.75 4.70 13.14
N GLN A 69 21.20 3.80 14.01
CA GLN A 69 22.60 3.79 14.45
C GLN A 69 23.53 3.28 13.35
N ASP A 70 23.17 2.21 12.67
CA ASP A 70 23.94 1.66 11.56
C ASP A 70 24.06 2.67 10.42
N ILE A 71 22.96 3.36 10.11
CA ILE A 71 22.89 4.49 9.18
C ILE A 71 23.84 5.61 9.60
N ARG A 72 23.85 6.01 10.89
CA ARG A 72 24.79 7.02 11.41
C ARG A 72 26.25 6.57 11.33
N GLU A 73 26.53 5.27 11.40
CA GLU A 73 27.89 4.74 11.22
C GLU A 73 28.31 4.77 9.75
N ALA A 74 27.42 4.31 8.85
CA ALA A 74 27.62 4.36 7.40
C ALA A 74 27.83 5.81 6.91
N GLU A 75 27.09 6.75 7.50
CA GLU A 75 27.25 8.18 7.25
C GLU A 75 28.67 8.69 7.56
N LYS A 76 29.24 8.32 8.71
CA LYS A 76 30.61 8.72 9.08
C LYS A 76 31.66 8.18 8.12
N GLN A 77 31.35 7.10 7.42
CA GLN A 77 32.23 6.42 6.48
C GLN A 77 31.96 6.85 5.03
N GLU A 78 31.03 7.79 4.82
CA GLU A 78 30.59 8.25 3.49
C GLU A 78 30.20 7.09 2.54
N GLU A 79 29.64 6.00 3.08
CA GLU A 79 29.26 4.84 2.29
C GLU A 79 28.14 5.17 1.29
N VAL A 80 28.20 4.52 0.13
CA VAL A 80 27.17 4.57 -0.90
C VAL A 80 26.43 3.23 -0.93
N ALA A 81 25.10 3.29 -0.92
CA ALA A 81 24.26 2.12 -1.14
C ALA A 81 23.31 2.32 -2.31
N LEU A 82 22.96 1.22 -2.97
CA LEU A 82 21.92 1.17 -3.97
C LEU A 82 20.62 0.69 -3.33
N GLY A 83 19.51 1.34 -3.69
CA GLY A 83 18.16 0.88 -3.44
C GLY A 83 17.49 0.53 -4.75
N MET A 84 16.89 -0.65 -4.84
CA MET A 84 16.09 -1.07 -5.98
C MET A 84 14.67 -1.38 -5.53
N THR A 85 13.70 -0.77 -6.20
CA THR A 85 12.29 -1.16 -6.10
C THR A 85 11.90 -1.93 -7.34
N ILE A 86 11.43 -3.16 -7.15
CA ILE A 86 10.73 -3.94 -8.16
C ILE A 86 9.23 -3.70 -7.93
N ASN A 87 8.62 -2.85 -8.75
CA ASN A 87 7.20 -2.51 -8.65
C ASN A 87 6.45 -3.24 -9.78
N THR A 88 5.84 -4.36 -9.41
CA THR A 88 5.10 -5.24 -10.31
C THR A 88 3.74 -4.68 -10.67
N SER A 89 3.14 -3.83 -9.81
CA SER A 89 1.85 -3.18 -10.08
C SER A 89 1.93 -2.05 -11.10
N ALA A 90 3.06 -1.34 -11.16
CA ALA A 90 3.31 -0.22 -12.08
C ALA A 90 4.28 -0.58 -13.22
N ASN A 91 4.57 -1.88 -13.41
CA ASN A 91 5.46 -2.40 -14.45
C ASN A 91 6.79 -1.61 -14.55
N ARG A 92 7.46 -1.39 -13.42
CA ARG A 92 8.71 -0.60 -13.39
C ARG A 92 9.69 -1.07 -12.34
N ILE A 93 10.98 -0.90 -12.64
CA ILE A 93 12.07 -0.97 -11.68
C ILE A 93 12.59 0.44 -11.44
N LYS A 94 12.73 0.81 -10.17
CA LYS A 94 13.37 2.08 -9.79
C LYS A 94 14.68 1.77 -9.08
N ILE A 95 15.76 2.45 -9.48
CA ILE A 95 17.06 2.34 -8.82
C ILE A 95 17.45 3.72 -8.33
N ALA A 96 17.94 3.80 -7.10
CA ALA A 96 18.50 5.01 -6.52
C ALA A 96 19.85 4.71 -5.85
N SER A 97 20.78 5.66 -5.93
CA SER A 97 21.97 5.66 -5.08
C SER A 97 21.76 6.60 -3.92
N VAL A 98 21.95 6.11 -2.70
CA VAL A 98 21.88 6.91 -1.48
C VAL A 98 23.29 7.09 -0.94
N LYS A 99 23.65 8.35 -0.69
CA LYS A 99 24.83 8.74 0.10
C LYS A 99 24.36 9.69 1.19
N PHE A 100 25.08 9.71 2.30
CA PHE A 100 24.83 10.66 3.37
C PHE A 100 25.54 11.99 3.09
N ILE A 101 24.77 13.08 3.01
CA ILE A 101 25.28 14.45 2.88
C ILE A 101 24.87 15.21 4.15
N GLN A 102 25.85 15.66 4.94
CA GLN A 102 25.64 16.51 6.14
C GLN A 102 24.66 16.01 7.22
N GLY A 103 24.47 14.70 7.43
CA GLY A 103 23.51 14.20 8.43
C GLY A 103 22.30 13.48 7.81
N ALA A 104 22.07 13.65 6.50
CA ALA A 104 20.87 13.16 5.83
C ALA A 104 21.21 12.26 4.62
N PRO A 105 20.55 11.11 4.44
CA PRO A 105 20.57 10.34 3.21
C PRO A 105 19.94 11.23 2.16
N ASP A 106 20.74 11.59 1.18
CA ASP A 106 20.24 12.21 -0.03
C ASP A 106 20.32 11.18 -1.14
N ALA A 107 19.20 11.00 -1.83
CA ALA A 107 19.16 10.14 -3.00
C ALA A 107 19.77 10.93 -4.15
N ILE A 108 21.08 10.73 -4.36
CA ILE A 108 21.88 11.52 -5.30
C ILE A 108 21.43 11.27 -6.75
N ASN A 109 21.18 10.01 -7.09
CA ASN A 109 20.79 9.61 -8.43
C ASN A 109 19.57 8.71 -8.37
N LYS A 110 18.66 8.87 -9.34
CA LYS A 110 17.43 8.07 -9.45
C LYS A 110 17.15 7.79 -10.92
N GLN A 111 16.79 6.56 -11.23
CA GLN A 111 16.37 6.17 -12.57
C GLN A 111 15.21 5.19 -12.52
N ILE A 112 14.25 5.40 -13.41
CA ILE A 112 13.10 4.51 -13.59
C ILE A 112 13.30 3.76 -14.90
N PHE A 113 13.13 2.45 -14.84
CA PHE A 113 13.19 1.53 -15.96
C PHE A 113 11.81 0.89 -16.11
N HIS A 114 11.25 0.91 -17.31
CA HIS A 114 9.96 0.30 -17.58
C HIS A 114 10.12 -1.19 -17.91
N LEU A 115 9.20 -1.99 -17.39
CA LEU A 115 9.09 -3.41 -17.68
C LEU A 115 7.96 -3.63 -18.69
N SER A 116 8.16 -4.57 -19.60
CA SER A 116 7.07 -5.12 -20.40
C SER A 116 6.32 -6.22 -19.63
N ASP A 117 5.10 -6.54 -20.04
CA ASP A 117 4.34 -7.65 -19.42
C ASP A 117 5.08 -8.99 -19.52
N GLY A 118 5.88 -9.17 -20.58
CA GLY A 118 6.74 -10.34 -20.77
C GLY A 118 7.90 -10.44 -19.79
N ASP A 119 8.30 -9.32 -19.16
CA ASP A 119 9.38 -9.30 -18.19
C ASP A 119 8.87 -9.75 -16.81
N ILE A 120 7.67 -9.32 -16.43
CA ILE A 120 7.07 -9.62 -15.12
C ILE A 120 6.62 -11.09 -15.07
N THR A 121 6.11 -11.62 -16.18
CA THR A 121 5.62 -13.00 -16.29
C THR A 121 6.73 -14.06 -16.33
N SER A 122 8.01 -13.66 -16.34
CA SER A 122 9.16 -14.55 -16.28
C SER A 122 10.18 -14.04 -15.28
N PRO A 123 10.35 -14.69 -14.11
CA PRO A 123 11.35 -14.25 -13.13
C PRO A 123 12.75 -14.19 -13.71
N LEU A 124 13.12 -15.16 -14.58
CA LEU A 124 14.41 -15.14 -15.25
C LEU A 124 14.62 -13.83 -16.03
N ARG A 125 13.64 -13.42 -16.85
CA ARG A 125 13.71 -12.16 -17.60
C ARG A 125 13.72 -10.95 -16.66
N LEU A 126 12.88 -10.95 -15.63
CA LEU A 126 12.83 -9.90 -14.62
C LEU A 126 14.21 -9.65 -14.01
N PHE A 127 14.89 -10.70 -13.54
CA PHE A 127 16.19 -10.57 -12.89
C PHE A 127 17.34 -10.34 -13.87
N GLU A 128 17.27 -10.86 -15.10
CA GLU A 128 18.21 -10.53 -16.16
C GLU A 128 18.13 -9.05 -16.57
N ASN A 129 16.92 -8.51 -16.70
CA ASN A 129 16.70 -7.09 -16.97
C ASN A 129 17.10 -6.24 -15.78
N ALA A 130 16.75 -6.63 -14.55
CA ALA A 130 17.17 -5.93 -13.34
C ALA A 130 18.70 -5.81 -13.27
N ALA A 131 19.44 -6.86 -13.60
CA ALA A 131 20.91 -6.81 -13.66
C ALA A 131 21.42 -5.90 -14.79
N THR A 132 20.74 -5.85 -15.95
CA THR A 132 21.05 -4.87 -17.02
C THR A 132 20.86 -3.46 -16.50
N TYR A 133 19.73 -3.16 -15.87
CA TYR A 133 19.41 -1.84 -15.34
C TYR A 133 20.36 -1.40 -14.23
N VAL A 134 20.80 -2.33 -13.38
CA VAL A 134 21.88 -2.05 -12.40
C VAL A 134 23.17 -1.67 -13.11
N ALA A 135 23.58 -2.41 -14.15
CA ALA A 135 24.78 -2.11 -14.90
C ALA A 135 24.70 -0.75 -15.58
N ASP A 136 23.59 -0.45 -16.23
CA ASP A 136 23.35 0.84 -16.88
C ASP A 136 23.39 1.98 -15.85
N PHE A 137 22.73 1.81 -14.71
CA PHE A 137 22.65 2.81 -13.65
C PHE A 137 24.01 3.12 -13.02
N ILE A 138 24.82 2.11 -12.68
CA ILE A 138 26.14 2.35 -12.07
C ILE A 138 27.11 2.99 -13.06
N ASN A 139 27.01 2.65 -14.35
CA ASN A 139 27.84 3.24 -15.40
C ASN A 139 27.43 4.68 -15.71
N SER A 140 26.13 4.98 -15.76
CA SER A 140 25.64 6.33 -16.11
C SER A 140 25.86 7.37 -15.02
N HIS A 141 26.11 6.94 -13.78
CA HIS A 141 26.28 7.81 -12.61
C HIS A 141 27.67 7.70 -11.97
N ASP A 142 28.64 7.09 -12.67
CA ASP A 142 30.03 6.95 -12.21
C ASP A 142 30.16 6.32 -10.81
N LEU A 143 29.34 5.31 -10.52
CA LEU A 143 29.29 4.62 -9.22
C LEU A 143 30.20 3.39 -9.17
N LEU A 144 31.00 3.13 -10.20
CA LEU A 144 31.90 1.98 -10.20
C LEU A 144 32.91 2.09 -9.04
N PRO A 145 32.99 1.10 -8.14
CA PRO A 145 33.98 1.11 -7.08
C PRO A 145 35.39 1.08 -7.67
N GLU A 146 36.34 1.73 -6.99
CA GLU A 146 37.75 1.67 -7.38
C GLU A 146 38.28 0.22 -7.31
N GLN A 147 39.30 -0.10 -8.11
CA GLN A 147 39.94 -1.42 -8.03
C GLN A 147 40.41 -1.67 -6.57
N GLU A 148 40.02 -2.81 -5.99
CA GLU A 148 40.20 -3.22 -4.57
C GLU A 148 39.06 -2.87 -3.58
N GLN A 149 38.05 -2.07 -3.97
CA GLN A 149 36.90 -1.79 -3.10
C GLN A 149 35.88 -2.94 -3.06
N GLN A 150 35.12 -3.03 -1.96
CA GLN A 150 34.04 -4.01 -1.83
C GLN A 150 32.90 -3.73 -2.81
N PRO A 151 32.13 -4.77 -3.24
CA PRO A 151 30.95 -4.59 -4.06
C PRO A 151 29.94 -3.63 -3.40
N LEU A 152 29.31 -2.76 -4.19
CA LEU A 152 28.27 -1.87 -3.70
C LEU A 152 27.12 -2.67 -3.06
N PRO A 153 26.71 -2.33 -1.83
CA PRO A 153 25.55 -2.95 -1.22
C PRO A 153 24.28 -2.50 -1.94
N LEU A 154 23.44 -3.48 -2.31
CA LEU A 154 22.14 -3.27 -2.89
C LEU A 154 21.06 -3.81 -1.95
N GLY A 155 20.12 -2.94 -1.57
CA GLY A 155 18.87 -3.36 -0.95
C GLY A 155 17.75 -3.42 -1.97
N ILE A 156 17.01 -4.53 -1.98
CA ILE A 156 15.84 -4.72 -2.83
C ILE A 156 14.58 -4.52 -2.01
N THR A 157 13.59 -3.90 -2.63
CA THR A 157 12.22 -3.92 -2.16
C THR A 157 11.25 -4.32 -3.25
N ILE A 158 10.23 -5.09 -2.90
CA ILE A 158 9.20 -5.59 -3.83
C ILE A 158 7.79 -5.32 -3.28
N ASP A 159 6.85 -5.05 -4.17
CA ASP A 159 5.43 -4.82 -3.87
C ASP A 159 4.57 -6.11 -3.92
N LEU A 160 5.18 -7.24 -3.60
CA LEU A 160 4.52 -8.55 -3.51
C LEU A 160 4.58 -9.10 -2.08
N PRO A 161 3.66 -9.99 -1.71
CA PRO A 161 3.73 -10.70 -0.44
C PRO A 161 5.07 -11.45 -0.35
N LEU A 162 5.88 -11.11 0.66
CA LEU A 162 7.24 -11.61 0.83
C LEU A 162 7.41 -12.22 2.22
N GLU A 163 7.57 -13.54 2.30
CA GLU A 163 7.98 -14.22 3.52
C GLU A 163 9.51 -14.16 3.61
N GLU A 164 10.00 -13.24 4.44
CA GLU A 164 11.42 -13.04 4.67
C GLU A 164 11.95 -14.19 5.55
N THR A 165 13.08 -14.78 5.17
CA THR A 165 13.74 -15.90 5.86
C THR A 165 15.06 -15.48 6.51
N SER A 166 15.61 -14.35 6.08
CA SER A 166 16.76 -13.66 6.65
C SER A 166 16.77 -12.22 6.12
N LYS A 167 17.72 -11.37 6.55
CA LYS A 167 17.87 -10.00 6.02
C LYS A 167 17.93 -9.98 4.48
N SER A 168 18.65 -10.92 3.87
CA SER A 168 18.89 -10.99 2.43
C SER A 168 18.22 -12.20 1.78
N GLY A 169 17.19 -12.78 2.38
CA GLY A 169 16.51 -13.96 1.86
C GLY A 169 15.02 -13.83 2.06
N GLY A 170 14.25 -14.14 1.03
CA GLY A 170 12.81 -13.95 1.06
C GLY A 170 12.13 -14.60 -0.12
N ILE A 171 11.04 -15.30 0.18
CA ILE A 171 10.27 -16.07 -0.79
C ILE A 171 8.97 -15.32 -1.07
N VAL A 172 8.69 -15.10 -2.36
CA VAL A 172 7.41 -14.52 -2.78
C VAL A 172 6.29 -15.51 -2.47
N VAL A 173 5.31 -15.08 -1.68
CA VAL A 173 4.12 -15.88 -1.37
C VAL A 173 3.04 -15.56 -2.38
N CYS A 174 2.56 -16.59 -3.07
CA CYS A 174 1.62 -16.43 -4.17
C CYS A 174 0.24 -17.04 -3.84
N ASP A 175 -0.75 -16.16 -3.72
CA ASP A 175 -2.16 -16.55 -3.52
C ASP A 175 -2.89 -16.85 -4.85
N THR A 176 -2.32 -16.50 -6.01
CA THR A 176 -2.89 -16.79 -7.33
C THR A 176 -2.09 -17.86 -8.09
N ASN A 177 -2.76 -18.65 -8.93
CA ASN A 177 -2.08 -19.62 -9.80
C ASN A 177 -1.13 -18.94 -10.79
N VAL A 178 -1.47 -17.72 -11.24
CA VAL A 178 -0.63 -16.91 -12.12
C VAL A 178 0.66 -16.53 -11.39
N CYS A 179 0.57 -15.97 -10.19
CA CYS A 179 1.74 -15.66 -9.36
C CYS A 179 2.56 -16.92 -9.08
N ARG A 180 1.93 -18.06 -8.72
CA ARG A 180 2.65 -19.32 -8.45
C ARG A 180 3.40 -19.82 -9.67
N GLY A 181 2.80 -19.75 -10.86
CA GLY A 181 3.45 -20.11 -12.12
C GLY A 181 4.60 -19.16 -12.48
N MET A 182 4.51 -17.90 -12.06
CA MET A 182 5.56 -16.90 -12.25
C MET A 182 6.67 -17.07 -11.22
N PHE A 183 6.43 -16.75 -9.95
CA PHE A 183 7.47 -16.64 -8.92
C PHE A 183 7.75 -17.94 -8.16
N GLY A 184 6.83 -18.91 -8.12
CA GLY A 184 7.03 -20.16 -7.39
C GLY A 184 7.51 -19.94 -5.95
N ASN A 185 8.56 -20.66 -5.53
CA ASN A 185 9.26 -20.48 -4.24
C ASN A 185 10.61 -19.77 -4.44
N LEU A 186 10.67 -18.81 -5.36
CA LEU A 186 11.92 -18.16 -5.72
C LEU A 186 12.40 -17.20 -4.63
N ASP A 187 13.67 -17.34 -4.24
CA ASP A 187 14.36 -16.36 -3.42
C ASP A 187 14.87 -15.21 -4.29
N ILE A 188 14.31 -14.01 -4.07
CA ILE A 188 14.57 -12.83 -4.90
C ILE A 188 16.05 -12.44 -4.87
N ALA A 189 16.62 -12.34 -3.68
CA ALA A 189 17.98 -11.86 -3.48
C ALA A 189 19.01 -12.87 -3.99
N HIS A 190 18.81 -14.16 -3.71
CA HIS A 190 19.67 -15.22 -4.23
C HIS A 190 19.68 -15.25 -5.76
N THR A 191 18.50 -15.09 -6.36
CA THR A 191 18.35 -15.12 -7.81
C THR A 191 19.05 -13.93 -8.45
N LEU A 192 18.82 -12.70 -7.97
CA LEU A 192 19.49 -11.53 -8.51
C LEU A 192 21.01 -11.58 -8.27
N ASN A 193 21.48 -11.98 -7.08
CA ASN A 193 22.91 -12.16 -6.81
C ASN A 193 23.57 -13.14 -7.79
N SER A 194 22.87 -14.23 -8.14
CA SER A 194 23.38 -15.21 -9.12
C SER A 194 23.56 -14.60 -10.51
N VAL A 195 22.65 -13.70 -10.92
CA VAL A 195 22.74 -13.00 -12.21
C VAL A 195 23.82 -11.92 -12.18
N LEU A 196 23.88 -11.11 -11.11
CA LEU A 196 24.92 -10.07 -10.92
C LEU A 196 26.32 -10.68 -10.96
N LEU A 197 26.53 -11.79 -10.26
CA LEU A 197 27.81 -12.51 -10.22
C LEU A 197 28.22 -13.06 -11.59
N LYS A 198 27.28 -13.67 -12.32
CA LYS A 198 27.52 -14.17 -13.70
C LYS A 198 27.92 -13.06 -14.67
N ARG A 199 27.47 -11.83 -14.42
CA ARG A 199 27.80 -10.64 -15.22
C ARG A 199 29.01 -9.86 -14.70
N HIS A 200 29.67 -10.34 -13.66
CA HIS A 200 30.80 -9.67 -13.01
C HIS A 200 30.50 -8.23 -12.57
N LEU A 201 29.24 -7.95 -12.18
CA LEU A 201 28.87 -6.64 -11.69
C LEU A 201 29.37 -6.44 -10.24
N PRO A 202 29.98 -5.30 -9.90
CA PRO A 202 30.53 -5.05 -8.57
C PRO A 202 29.42 -4.61 -7.59
N VAL A 203 28.32 -5.35 -7.55
CA VAL A 203 27.13 -5.08 -6.74
C VAL A 203 26.70 -6.36 -6.06
N ARG A 204 26.28 -6.28 -4.80
CA ARG A 204 25.78 -7.42 -4.04
C ARG A 204 24.48 -7.07 -3.33
N VAL A 205 23.46 -7.90 -3.51
CA VAL A 205 22.21 -7.82 -2.76
C VAL A 205 22.48 -8.26 -1.33
N VAL A 206 22.26 -7.35 -0.38
CA VAL A 206 22.50 -7.57 1.06
C VAL A 206 21.23 -7.41 1.90
N SER A 207 20.13 -6.94 1.31
CA SER A 207 18.80 -6.95 1.89
C SER A 207 17.72 -7.15 0.83
N SER A 208 16.63 -7.81 1.21
CA SER A 208 15.41 -7.93 0.40
C SER A 208 14.20 -7.83 1.30
N THR A 209 13.34 -6.84 1.08
CA THR A 209 12.21 -6.54 1.97
C THR A 209 10.92 -6.31 1.20
N ASN A 210 9.76 -6.49 1.85
CA ASN A 210 8.53 -5.93 1.32
C ASN A 210 8.58 -4.38 1.31
N CYS A 211 7.90 -3.75 0.36
CA CYS A 211 7.82 -2.28 0.22
C CYS A 211 7.40 -1.56 1.50
N VAL A 212 6.53 -2.16 2.32
CA VAL A 212 6.08 -1.55 3.58
C VAL A 212 7.17 -1.52 4.65
N ILE A 213 8.12 -2.45 4.62
CA ILE A 213 9.26 -2.48 5.56
C ILE A 213 10.28 -1.42 5.16
N SER A 214 10.59 -1.33 3.87
CA SER A 214 11.43 -0.24 3.36
C SER A 214 10.82 1.13 3.65
N THR A 215 9.49 1.27 3.50
CA THR A 215 8.77 2.50 3.87
C THR A 215 8.95 2.83 5.35
N LEU A 216 8.84 1.84 6.25
CA LEU A 216 9.07 2.03 7.69
C LEU A 216 10.48 2.50 8.01
N VAL A 217 11.49 1.90 7.37
CA VAL A 217 12.89 2.30 7.56
C VAL A 217 13.15 3.73 7.09
N SER A 218 12.67 4.09 5.89
CA SER A 218 12.79 5.46 5.39
C SER A 218 12.04 6.45 6.26
N ALA A 219 10.82 6.11 6.68
CA ALA A 219 10.03 6.94 7.57
C ALA A 219 10.70 7.14 8.93
N GLN A 220 11.28 6.09 9.52
CA GLN A 220 12.03 6.20 10.77
C GLN A 220 13.27 7.09 10.60
N HIS A 221 13.90 7.05 9.43
CA HIS A 221 15.03 7.92 9.12
C HIS A 221 14.64 9.40 9.11
N HIS A 222 13.53 9.76 8.45
CA HIS A 222 13.06 11.16 8.39
C HIS A 222 12.36 11.61 9.68
N PHE A 223 11.60 10.71 10.30
CA PHE A 223 10.80 10.93 11.48
C PHE A 223 11.16 9.87 12.53
N HIS A 224 12.18 10.17 13.34
CA HIS A 224 12.85 9.25 14.28
C HIS A 224 11.92 8.43 15.19
N SER A 225 10.74 8.94 15.51
CA SER A 225 9.76 8.28 16.38
C SER A 225 8.75 7.42 15.63
N THR A 226 8.87 7.28 14.29
CA THR A 226 7.97 6.43 13.49
C THR A 226 7.99 5.00 14.00
N CYS A 227 6.78 4.51 14.31
CA CYS A 227 6.57 3.14 14.74
C CYS A 227 5.63 2.37 13.80
N ILE A 228 4.93 3.05 12.89
CA ILE A 228 4.03 2.46 11.90
C ILE A 228 4.31 3.08 10.53
N ALA A 229 4.35 2.25 9.49
CA ALA A 229 4.23 2.69 8.11
C ALA A 229 2.95 2.10 7.49
N LEU A 230 2.26 2.93 6.71
CA LEU A 230 1.05 2.56 5.97
C LEU A 230 1.24 2.93 4.50
N ILE A 231 1.08 1.96 3.61
CA ILE A 231 1.05 2.19 2.17
C ILE A 231 -0.39 2.20 1.69
N LEU A 232 -0.77 3.26 0.98
CA LEU A 232 -2.07 3.44 0.32
C LEU A 232 -1.82 3.77 -1.16
N ASN A 233 -1.82 2.73 -2.00
CA ASN A 233 -1.44 2.75 -3.41
C ASN A 233 -2.43 1.88 -4.20
N HIS A 234 -1.98 1.31 -5.33
CA HIS A 234 -2.62 0.18 -6.01
C HIS A 234 -3.11 -0.91 -5.04
N GLY A 235 -2.37 -1.15 -3.96
CA GLY A 235 -2.75 -1.99 -2.84
C GLY A 235 -2.69 -1.26 -1.49
N ILE A 236 -2.94 -2.00 -0.40
CA ILE A 236 -2.80 -1.51 0.98
C ILE A 236 -1.93 -2.46 1.80
N ASN A 237 -0.97 -1.92 2.54
CA ASN A 237 -0.24 -2.71 3.53
C ASN A 237 0.24 -1.83 4.69
N ALA A 238 0.50 -2.45 5.84
CA ALA A 238 1.06 -1.78 6.99
C ALA A 238 2.25 -2.55 7.59
N SER A 239 3.14 -1.84 8.26
CA SER A 239 4.20 -2.42 9.07
C SER A 239 4.35 -1.66 10.37
N TYR A 240 4.91 -2.35 11.36
CA TYR A 240 5.24 -1.77 12.65
C TYR A 240 6.44 -2.49 13.28
N TYR A 241 7.01 -1.95 14.36
CA TYR A 241 8.08 -2.62 15.12
C TYR A 241 7.52 -3.44 16.29
N GLU A 242 7.95 -4.70 16.40
CA GLU A 242 7.61 -5.62 17.48
C GLU A 242 8.86 -6.03 18.28
N ALA A 243 8.73 -6.22 19.60
CA ALA A 243 9.82 -6.78 20.39
C ALA A 243 10.06 -8.24 20.00
N ALA A 244 11.29 -8.60 19.57
CA ALA A 244 11.57 -9.93 19.05
C ALA A 244 11.27 -11.04 20.07
N ALA A 245 11.57 -10.78 21.36
CA ALA A 245 11.25 -11.65 22.48
C ALA A 245 9.74 -11.90 22.70
N LYS A 246 8.86 -11.07 22.14
CA LYS A 246 7.41 -11.19 22.24
C LYS A 246 6.77 -11.86 21.02
N ILE A 247 7.55 -12.31 20.04
CA ILE A 247 7.04 -12.94 18.81
C ILE A 247 7.05 -14.47 18.95
N PRO A 248 5.89 -15.12 19.14
CA PRO A 248 5.86 -16.57 19.38
C PRO A 248 6.43 -17.41 18.24
N LYS A 249 6.22 -17.02 16.97
CA LYS A 249 6.68 -17.80 15.80
C LYS A 249 8.19 -17.91 15.62
N ILE A 250 8.97 -17.02 16.25
CA ILE A 250 10.44 -17.07 16.22
C ILE A 250 11.04 -17.40 17.60
N SER A 251 10.20 -17.81 18.56
CA SER A 251 10.65 -18.18 19.90
C SER A 251 11.70 -19.30 19.83
N GLY A 252 12.81 -19.12 20.54
CA GLY A 252 13.93 -20.06 20.53
C GLY A 252 14.95 -19.88 19.40
N THR A 253 14.70 -18.99 18.43
CA THR A 253 15.72 -18.57 17.44
C THR A 253 16.68 -17.53 18.03
N GLU A 254 17.82 -17.30 17.38
CA GLU A 254 18.75 -16.22 17.78
C GLU A 254 18.05 -14.85 17.82
N LEU A 255 17.24 -14.55 16.81
CA LEU A 255 16.48 -13.31 16.74
C LEU A 255 15.44 -13.20 17.86
N GLY A 256 14.70 -14.28 18.10
CA GLY A 256 13.68 -14.33 19.16
C GLY A 256 14.23 -14.21 20.57
N ASN A 257 15.53 -14.50 20.77
CA ASN A 257 16.21 -14.33 22.06
C ASN A 257 16.90 -12.95 22.19
N SER A 258 16.74 -12.07 21.21
CA SER A 258 17.35 -10.73 21.24
C SER A 258 16.45 -9.69 21.90
N GLU A 259 17.06 -8.67 22.51
CA GLU A 259 16.38 -7.47 23.02
C GLU A 259 15.99 -6.48 21.91
N ALA A 260 16.20 -6.86 20.64
CA ALA A 260 15.91 -6.00 19.51
C ALA A 260 14.40 -5.92 19.26
N ARG A 261 13.97 -4.80 18.68
CA ARG A 261 12.68 -4.73 18.01
C ARG A 261 12.88 -4.94 16.52
N VAL A 262 11.98 -5.68 15.89
CA VAL A 262 12.05 -6.08 14.48
C VAL A 262 10.82 -5.59 13.74
N ALA A 263 11.00 -5.18 12.49
CA ALA A 263 9.89 -4.73 11.67
C ALA A 263 9.04 -5.93 11.24
N ILE A 264 7.72 -5.76 11.35
CA ILE A 264 6.71 -6.75 10.99
C ILE A 264 5.99 -6.25 9.74
N ASN A 265 6.00 -7.07 8.69
CA ASN A 265 5.12 -6.90 7.55
C ASN A 265 3.76 -7.51 7.91
N THR A 266 2.73 -6.68 8.12
CA THR A 266 1.43 -7.17 8.57
C THR A 266 0.67 -7.93 7.49
N GLU A 267 0.90 -7.59 6.20
CA GLU A 267 0.04 -8.01 5.08
C GLU A 267 -1.43 -7.66 5.33
N LEU A 268 -1.66 -6.41 5.74
CA LEU A 268 -2.99 -5.90 6.14
C LEU A 268 -4.05 -6.05 5.03
N ALA A 269 -3.64 -6.10 3.76
CA ALA A 269 -4.50 -6.41 2.62
C ALA A 269 -5.42 -7.63 2.86
N ARG A 270 -4.92 -8.64 3.57
CA ARG A 270 -5.62 -9.90 3.86
C ARG A 270 -6.67 -9.82 4.96
N PHE A 271 -6.77 -8.69 5.65
CA PHE A 271 -7.77 -8.52 6.70
C PHE A 271 -9.19 -8.79 6.16
N GLY A 272 -10.01 -9.50 6.95
CA GLY A 272 -11.37 -9.87 6.59
C GLY A 272 -11.54 -11.10 5.68
N GLU A 273 -10.48 -11.81 5.31
CA GLU A 273 -10.61 -13.10 4.59
C GLU A 273 -11.32 -14.19 5.43
N ASN A 274 -11.27 -14.08 6.75
CA ASN A 274 -11.89 -14.99 7.71
C ASN A 274 -12.84 -14.30 8.71
N SER A 275 -13.10 -13.01 8.52
CA SER A 275 -13.94 -12.22 9.42
C SER A 275 -15.09 -11.58 8.66
N HIS A 276 -16.27 -11.60 9.27
CA HIS A 276 -17.46 -10.97 8.72
C HIS A 276 -17.53 -9.47 9.03
N VAL A 277 -16.58 -8.93 9.80
CA VAL A 277 -16.62 -7.54 10.28
C VAL A 277 -16.49 -6.52 9.15
N LEU A 278 -15.97 -6.87 7.97
CA LEU A 278 -15.86 -5.90 6.86
C LEU A 278 -17.20 -5.63 6.14
N CYS A 279 -18.22 -6.47 6.33
CA CYS A 279 -19.53 -6.37 5.68
C CYS A 279 -19.48 -5.96 4.19
N PRO A 280 -18.78 -6.69 3.29
CA PRO A 280 -18.68 -6.32 1.87
C PRO A 280 -20.06 -6.23 1.21
N THR A 281 -20.28 -5.19 0.41
CA THR A 281 -21.50 -4.99 -0.36
C THR A 281 -21.57 -5.93 -1.56
N MET A 282 -22.71 -5.95 -2.27
CA MET A 282 -22.84 -6.74 -3.50
C MET A 282 -21.86 -6.31 -4.60
N TRP A 283 -21.47 -5.04 -4.65
CA TRP A 283 -20.48 -4.51 -5.60
C TRP A 283 -19.07 -4.96 -5.26
N ASP A 284 -18.70 -4.95 -3.98
CA ASP A 284 -17.40 -5.47 -3.52
C ASP A 284 -17.29 -6.98 -3.80
N ASN A 285 -18.36 -7.73 -3.53
CA ASN A 285 -18.41 -9.16 -3.83
C ASN A 285 -18.33 -9.45 -5.33
N ARG A 286 -18.79 -8.53 -6.19
CA ARG A 286 -18.61 -8.66 -7.65
C ARG A 286 -17.14 -8.52 -8.03
N ILE A 287 -16.47 -7.50 -7.52
CA ILE A 287 -15.03 -7.28 -7.71
C ILE A 287 -14.23 -8.50 -7.24
N ASP A 288 -14.55 -9.04 -6.06
CA ASP A 288 -13.86 -10.22 -5.54
C ASP A 288 -14.00 -11.44 -6.47
N ARG A 289 -15.23 -11.74 -6.92
CA ARG A 289 -15.51 -12.86 -7.83
C ARG A 289 -14.82 -12.74 -9.19
N GLU A 290 -14.71 -11.51 -9.71
CA GLU A 290 -14.10 -11.25 -11.01
C GLU A 290 -12.56 -11.07 -10.93
N SER A 291 -12.02 -10.94 -9.72
CA SER A 291 -10.58 -10.79 -9.50
C SER A 291 -9.80 -12.11 -9.65
N PRO A 292 -8.51 -12.07 -10.07
CA PRO A 292 -7.66 -13.26 -10.13
C PRO A 292 -7.39 -13.93 -8.77
N ASN A 293 -7.59 -13.21 -7.68
CA ASN A 293 -7.35 -13.60 -6.29
C ASN A 293 -8.67 -13.69 -5.51
N THR A 294 -9.69 -14.37 -6.06
CA THR A 294 -11.01 -14.52 -5.42
C THR A 294 -10.90 -15.07 -3.99
N GLY A 295 -11.56 -14.41 -3.04
CA GLY A 295 -11.55 -14.78 -1.63
C GLY A 295 -10.29 -14.38 -0.86
N TYR A 296 -9.35 -13.67 -1.51
CA TYR A 296 -8.13 -13.12 -0.91
C TYR A 296 -8.08 -11.60 -1.04
N HIS A 297 -7.30 -10.95 -0.19
CA HIS A 297 -7.06 -9.49 -0.16
C HIS A 297 -8.36 -8.69 -0.04
N ILE A 298 -9.29 -9.16 0.81
CA ILE A 298 -10.62 -8.58 0.93
C ILE A 298 -10.55 -7.12 1.36
N PHE A 299 -9.72 -6.79 2.35
CA PHE A 299 -9.58 -5.40 2.79
C PHE A 299 -9.03 -4.50 1.69
N GLU A 300 -8.02 -4.97 0.95
CA GLU A 300 -7.46 -4.25 -0.21
C GLU A 300 -8.54 -3.92 -1.25
N LYS A 301 -9.40 -4.87 -1.58
CA LYS A 301 -10.50 -4.68 -2.53
C LYS A 301 -11.51 -3.62 -2.13
N LEU A 302 -11.64 -3.35 -0.83
CA LEU A 302 -12.58 -2.35 -0.31
C LEU A 302 -12.00 -0.94 -0.31
N VAL A 303 -10.67 -0.78 -0.28
CA VAL A 303 -10.01 0.49 0.08
C VAL A 303 -8.90 0.96 -0.85
N ALA A 304 -8.29 0.08 -1.65
CA ALA A 304 -7.11 0.42 -2.42
C ALA A 304 -7.44 1.06 -3.77
N ASP A 305 -6.49 1.84 -4.29
CA ASP A 305 -6.61 2.63 -5.53
C ASP A 305 -7.06 1.79 -6.72
N LYS A 306 -6.63 0.54 -6.82
CA LYS A 306 -7.01 -0.38 -7.89
C LYS A 306 -8.53 -0.57 -8.03
N TYR A 307 -9.26 -0.52 -6.93
CA TYR A 307 -10.64 -1.02 -6.86
C TYR A 307 -11.69 0.08 -6.68
N LEU A 308 -11.34 1.23 -6.09
CA LEU A 308 -12.33 2.27 -5.76
C LEU A 308 -13.06 2.80 -7.01
N GLY A 309 -12.33 3.13 -8.07
CA GLY A 309 -12.93 3.56 -9.33
C GLY A 309 -13.83 2.49 -9.97
N GLU A 310 -13.47 1.22 -9.86
CA GLU A 310 -14.28 0.11 -10.38
C GLU A 310 -15.57 -0.09 -9.57
N ILE A 311 -15.56 0.16 -8.26
CA ILE A 311 -16.78 0.19 -7.45
C ILE A 311 -17.70 1.32 -7.95
N VAL A 312 -17.16 2.51 -8.18
CA VAL A 312 -17.93 3.65 -8.72
C VAL A 312 -18.49 3.32 -10.11
N ARG A 313 -17.70 2.72 -11.01
CA ARG A 313 -18.16 2.28 -12.34
C ARG A 313 -19.36 1.35 -12.25
N ASN A 314 -19.29 0.35 -11.36
CA ASN A 314 -20.38 -0.60 -11.15
C ASN A 314 -21.64 0.10 -10.61
N LEU A 315 -21.50 1.07 -9.70
CA LEU A 315 -22.64 1.86 -9.21
C LEU A 315 -23.26 2.72 -10.32
N ILE A 316 -22.45 3.37 -11.16
CA ILE A 316 -22.95 4.13 -12.32
C ILE A 316 -23.71 3.22 -13.28
N THR A 317 -23.18 2.01 -13.53
CA THR A 317 -23.82 0.99 -14.37
C THR A 317 -25.20 0.62 -13.84
N ASP A 318 -25.38 0.45 -12.53
CA ASP A 318 -26.70 0.15 -11.95
C ASP A 318 -27.72 1.28 -12.16
N PHE A 319 -27.28 2.54 -12.13
CA PHE A 319 -28.14 3.68 -12.49
C PHE A 319 -28.50 3.65 -13.99
N MET A 320 -27.55 3.29 -14.86
CA MET A 320 -27.78 3.18 -16.30
C MET A 320 -28.76 2.05 -16.64
N ASP A 321 -28.57 0.87 -16.07
CA ASP A 321 -29.43 -0.30 -16.25
C ASP A 321 -30.87 -0.01 -15.76
N SER A 322 -30.99 0.83 -14.73
CA SER A 322 -32.27 1.32 -14.21
C SER A 322 -32.88 2.48 -15.02
N GLN A 323 -32.19 2.97 -16.06
CA GLN A 323 -32.55 4.17 -16.83
C GLN A 323 -32.73 5.42 -15.95
N LEU A 324 -31.90 5.55 -14.92
CA LEU A 324 -31.92 6.63 -13.93
C LEU A 324 -30.79 7.64 -14.09
N ILE A 325 -29.89 7.46 -15.06
CA ILE A 325 -28.81 8.40 -15.35
C ILE A 325 -28.52 8.41 -16.86
N PHE A 326 -28.08 9.56 -17.36
CA PHE A 326 -27.73 9.82 -18.76
C PHE A 326 -28.91 9.68 -19.74
N SER A 327 -28.73 10.24 -20.94
CA SER A 327 -29.70 10.09 -22.02
C SER A 327 -29.69 8.68 -22.58
N LYS A 328 -30.85 8.19 -23.06
CA LYS A 328 -30.95 6.89 -23.76
C LYS A 328 -30.14 6.83 -25.06
N ASP A 329 -29.86 7.99 -25.63
CA ASP A 329 -29.08 8.12 -26.87
C ASP A 329 -27.57 8.30 -26.59
N ALA A 330 -27.16 8.36 -25.32
CA ALA A 330 -25.75 8.50 -24.96
C ALA A 330 -24.98 7.21 -25.28
N ASP A 331 -23.80 7.35 -25.88
CA ASP A 331 -22.88 6.23 -26.06
C ASP A 331 -22.18 5.95 -24.72
N VAL A 332 -22.64 4.89 -24.06
CA VAL A 332 -22.16 4.45 -22.75
C VAL A 332 -21.26 3.22 -22.84
N SER A 333 -20.77 2.88 -24.04
CA SER A 333 -19.95 1.69 -24.28
C SER A 333 -18.69 1.65 -23.41
N THR A 334 -18.07 2.80 -23.13
CA THR A 334 -16.91 2.90 -22.23
C THR A 334 -17.20 2.39 -20.82
N PHE A 335 -18.41 2.57 -20.29
CA PHE A 335 -18.80 2.04 -18.96
C PHE A 335 -18.95 0.52 -18.95
N SER A 336 -19.03 -0.15 -20.11
CA SER A 336 -19.08 -1.61 -20.19
C SER A 336 -17.72 -2.26 -19.97
N GLU A 337 -16.63 -1.52 -20.18
CA GLU A 337 -15.27 -2.02 -19.98
C GLU A 337 -14.91 -2.02 -18.48
N PRO A 338 -14.49 -3.17 -17.90
CA PRO A 338 -14.01 -3.22 -16.52
C PRO A 338 -12.83 -2.28 -16.30
N TYR A 339 -12.79 -1.63 -15.14
CA TYR A 339 -11.77 -0.67 -14.71
C TYR A 339 -11.65 0.58 -15.60
N SER A 340 -12.69 0.92 -16.38
CA SER A 340 -12.69 2.14 -17.22
C SER A 340 -12.87 3.44 -16.46
N PHE A 341 -13.37 3.38 -15.22
CA PHE A 341 -13.44 4.54 -14.32
C PHE A 341 -12.26 4.49 -13.34
N PHE A 342 -11.24 5.31 -13.58
CA PHE A 342 -10.05 5.34 -12.73
C PHE A 342 -10.33 6.03 -11.40
N THR A 343 -9.66 5.59 -10.33
CA THR A 343 -9.76 6.21 -9.01
C THR A 343 -9.29 7.67 -9.01
N SER A 344 -8.36 8.04 -9.90
CA SER A 344 -7.96 9.43 -10.12
C SER A 344 -9.11 10.34 -10.56
N TYR A 345 -10.17 9.79 -11.16
CA TYR A 345 -11.36 10.55 -11.53
C TYR A 345 -12.27 10.86 -10.34
N MET A 346 -12.11 10.17 -9.20
CA MET A 346 -12.94 10.39 -8.03
C MET A 346 -12.68 11.74 -7.34
N THR A 347 -11.60 12.46 -7.70
CA THR A 347 -11.29 13.81 -7.21
C THR A 347 -12.38 14.83 -7.55
N ILE A 348 -13.21 14.57 -8.57
CA ILE A 348 -14.41 15.37 -8.88
C ILE A 348 -15.39 15.50 -7.71
N MET A 349 -15.24 14.68 -6.65
CA MET A 349 -16.01 14.82 -5.43
C MET A 349 -15.79 16.15 -4.69
N GLU A 350 -14.68 16.83 -4.99
CA GLU A 350 -14.33 18.17 -4.49
C GLU A 350 -14.93 19.31 -5.35
N ASP A 351 -15.57 18.98 -6.48
CA ASP A 351 -16.18 19.97 -7.35
C ASP A 351 -17.36 20.65 -6.64
N ASN A 352 -17.15 21.94 -6.35
CA ASN A 352 -18.09 22.83 -5.68
C ASN A 352 -18.62 23.93 -6.60
N SER A 353 -18.36 23.85 -7.91
CA SER A 353 -18.96 24.76 -8.88
C SER A 353 -20.48 24.58 -8.94
N ASP A 354 -21.21 25.65 -9.27
CA ASP A 354 -22.69 25.63 -9.26
C ASP A 354 -23.26 24.59 -10.25
N ASP A 355 -22.55 24.33 -11.35
CA ASP A 355 -22.94 23.40 -12.42
C ASP A 355 -22.15 22.09 -12.43
N LEU A 356 -21.25 21.88 -11.45
CA LEU A 356 -20.33 20.74 -11.40
C LEU A 356 -19.52 20.58 -12.69
N HIS A 357 -18.84 21.66 -13.06
CA HIS A 357 -18.03 21.78 -14.25
C HIS A 357 -17.01 20.64 -14.41
N ASP A 358 -16.25 20.30 -13.39
CA ASP A 358 -15.21 19.27 -13.47
C ASP A 358 -15.81 17.87 -13.63
N VAL A 359 -16.95 17.62 -13.00
CA VAL A 359 -17.73 16.39 -13.24
C VAL A 359 -18.24 16.34 -14.68
N GLY A 360 -18.74 17.47 -15.20
CA GLY A 360 -19.21 17.61 -16.57
C GLY A 360 -18.10 17.37 -17.60
N ASP A 361 -16.94 17.99 -17.40
CA ASP A 361 -15.75 17.85 -18.23
C ASP A 361 -15.22 16.41 -18.24
N LEU A 362 -15.17 15.76 -17.07
CA LEU A 362 -14.81 14.35 -16.99
C LEU A 362 -15.78 13.48 -17.81
N LEU A 363 -17.08 13.66 -17.63
CA LEU A 363 -18.10 12.88 -18.34
C LEU A 363 -18.04 13.12 -19.85
N LEU A 364 -17.82 14.35 -20.27
CA LEU A 364 -17.73 14.71 -21.69
C LEU A 364 -16.41 14.23 -22.31
N ALA A 365 -15.26 14.60 -21.75
CA ALA A 365 -13.95 14.31 -22.34
C ALA A 365 -13.51 12.85 -22.11
N GLY A 366 -13.82 12.28 -20.95
CA GLY A 366 -13.43 10.92 -20.57
C GLY A 366 -14.39 9.84 -21.04
N PHE A 367 -15.68 10.16 -21.14
CA PHE A 367 -16.74 9.17 -21.42
C PHE A 367 -17.67 9.56 -22.59
N ASN A 368 -17.44 10.70 -23.25
CA ASN A 368 -18.28 11.19 -24.36
C ASN A 368 -19.77 11.34 -23.99
N ILE A 369 -20.03 11.78 -22.76
CA ILE A 369 -21.39 11.96 -22.23
C ILE A 369 -21.65 13.44 -21.96
N ASP A 370 -22.58 14.01 -22.73
CA ASP A 370 -23.20 15.28 -22.40
C ASP A 370 -24.20 15.07 -21.25
N SER A 371 -23.84 15.57 -20.06
CA SER A 371 -24.51 15.25 -18.80
C SER A 371 -25.34 16.42 -18.27
N SER A 372 -26.50 16.11 -17.69
CA SER A 372 -27.29 17.09 -16.94
C SER A 372 -26.68 17.37 -15.57
N LEU A 373 -27.03 18.50 -14.96
CA LEU A 373 -26.62 18.81 -13.58
C LEU A 373 -27.05 17.72 -12.58
N THR A 374 -28.20 17.08 -12.79
CA THR A 374 -28.67 15.98 -11.95
C THR A 374 -27.77 14.75 -12.09
N ASP A 375 -27.37 14.39 -13.32
CA ASP A 375 -26.43 13.28 -13.55
C ASP A 375 -25.09 13.55 -12.87
N ARG A 376 -24.56 14.77 -13.02
CA ARG A 376 -23.30 15.19 -12.38
C ARG A 376 -23.37 15.09 -10.86
N LYS A 377 -24.48 15.53 -10.26
CA LYS A 377 -24.70 15.41 -8.80
C LYS A 377 -24.72 13.95 -8.36
N ILE A 378 -25.35 13.05 -9.12
CA ILE A 378 -25.37 11.61 -8.83
C ILE A 378 -23.94 11.05 -8.89
N VAL A 379 -23.21 11.26 -9.99
CA VAL A 379 -21.83 10.75 -10.15
C VAL A 379 -20.91 11.25 -9.04
N ARG A 380 -21.00 12.55 -8.71
CA ARG A 380 -20.25 13.14 -7.59
C ARG A 380 -20.58 12.46 -6.26
N SER A 381 -21.87 12.24 -5.96
CA SER A 381 -22.31 11.58 -4.74
C SER A 381 -21.84 10.11 -4.66
N LEU A 382 -21.83 9.38 -5.77
CA LEU A 382 -21.29 8.01 -5.79
C LEU A 382 -19.80 7.99 -5.44
N CYS A 383 -19.01 8.92 -6.00
CA CYS A 383 -17.59 9.06 -5.64
C CYS A 383 -17.42 9.36 -4.14
N GLN A 384 -18.22 10.28 -3.58
CA GLN A 384 -18.20 10.62 -2.15
C GLN A 384 -18.53 9.42 -1.27
N ILE A 385 -19.57 8.66 -1.61
CA ILE A 385 -20.02 7.48 -0.83
C ILE A 385 -18.91 6.43 -0.78
N VAL A 386 -18.32 6.09 -1.93
CA VAL A 386 -17.27 5.07 -2.03
C VAL A 386 -15.99 5.52 -1.30
N ALA A 387 -15.52 6.74 -1.58
CA ALA A 387 -14.32 7.29 -0.96
C ALA A 387 -14.45 7.40 0.57
N THR A 388 -15.60 7.89 1.06
CA THR A 388 -15.85 8.06 2.51
C THR A 388 -15.87 6.71 3.21
N ARG A 389 -16.55 5.70 2.66
CA ARG A 389 -16.54 4.34 3.23
C ARG A 389 -15.11 3.81 3.32
N ALA A 390 -14.39 3.83 2.21
CA ALA A 390 -13.04 3.29 2.15
C ALA A 390 -12.09 4.01 3.12
N ALA A 391 -12.13 5.34 3.17
CA ALA A 391 -11.33 6.13 4.10
C ALA A 391 -11.65 5.82 5.57
N LYS A 392 -12.93 5.68 5.92
CA LYS A 392 -13.39 5.28 7.26
C LYS A 392 -12.87 3.88 7.64
N LEU A 393 -12.98 2.91 6.74
CA LEU A 393 -12.48 1.54 6.96
C LEU A 393 -10.97 1.52 7.25
N VAL A 394 -10.18 2.28 6.48
CA VAL A 394 -8.74 2.45 6.75
C VAL A 394 -8.52 3.14 8.10
N GLY A 395 -9.29 4.18 8.42
CA GLY A 395 -9.23 4.85 9.73
C GLY A 395 -9.46 3.88 10.89
N GLY A 396 -10.47 3.02 10.81
CA GLY A 396 -10.72 1.96 11.80
C GLY A 396 -9.56 0.96 11.92
N ALA A 397 -8.99 0.51 10.79
CA ALA A 397 -7.84 -0.39 10.81
C ALA A 397 -6.58 0.25 11.43
N VAL A 398 -6.36 1.55 11.18
CA VAL A 398 -5.28 2.33 11.81
C VAL A 398 -5.39 2.33 13.33
N VAL A 399 -6.60 2.40 13.90
CA VAL A 399 -6.79 2.32 15.36
C VAL A 399 -6.26 0.98 15.92
N GLY A 400 -6.58 -0.13 15.26
CA GLY A 400 -6.09 -1.46 15.63
C GLY A 400 -4.56 -1.58 15.55
N LEU A 401 -3.96 -1.01 14.48
CA LEU A 401 -2.51 -0.90 14.31
C LEU A 401 -1.85 -0.06 15.40
N VAL A 402 -2.40 1.13 15.70
CA VAL A 402 -1.89 2.04 16.74
C VAL A 402 -1.88 1.37 18.09
N LYS A 403 -2.96 0.67 18.43
CA LYS A 403 -3.04 -0.11 19.67
C LYS A 403 -1.93 -1.17 19.73
N LYS A 404 -1.78 -1.97 18.66
CA LYS A 404 -0.77 -3.03 18.59
C LYS A 404 0.66 -2.49 18.68
N ALA A 405 0.95 -1.39 17.99
CA ALA A 405 2.27 -0.76 17.98
C ALA A 405 2.59 -0.10 19.33
N THR A 406 1.60 0.54 19.97
CA THR A 406 1.80 1.16 21.30
C THR A 406 2.15 0.10 22.35
N GLU A 407 1.45 -1.05 22.34
CA GLU A 407 1.77 -2.20 23.20
C GLU A 407 3.18 -2.76 22.95
N ALA A 408 3.63 -2.77 21.70
CA ALA A 408 4.96 -3.24 21.30
C ALA A 408 6.08 -2.25 21.68
N MET A 409 5.78 -0.95 21.66
CA MET A 409 6.73 0.10 22.04
C MET A 409 6.93 0.19 23.55
N GLU A 410 5.94 -0.22 24.35
CA GLU A 410 5.93 -0.02 25.81
C GLU A 410 6.20 1.44 26.19
N SER A 411 5.71 2.37 25.36
CA SER A 411 5.96 3.80 25.50
C SER A 411 4.65 4.55 25.72
N ALA A 412 4.69 5.55 26.60
CA ALA A 412 3.60 6.49 26.79
C ALA A 412 3.58 7.61 25.72
N ALA A 413 4.58 7.66 24.83
CA ALA A 413 4.63 8.64 23.75
C ALA A 413 3.58 8.33 22.67
N PRO A 414 3.07 9.37 21.97
CA PRO A 414 2.22 9.19 20.80
C PRO A 414 2.85 8.27 19.76
N ALA A 415 2.04 7.37 19.19
CA ALA A 415 2.46 6.62 18.01
C ALA A 415 2.68 7.58 16.84
N VAL A 416 3.75 7.38 16.07
CA VAL A 416 4.01 8.13 14.86
C VAL A 416 3.81 7.21 13.66
N ILE A 417 2.88 7.61 12.79
CA ILE A 417 2.44 6.87 11.61
C ILE A 417 2.92 7.63 10.39
N SER A 418 3.66 6.96 9.52
CA SER A 418 4.02 7.52 8.23
C SER A 418 3.21 6.86 7.13
N ILE A 419 2.46 7.68 6.39
CA ILE A 419 1.60 7.24 5.29
C ILE A 419 2.32 7.54 3.98
N SER A 420 2.33 6.59 3.05
CA SER A 420 2.90 6.77 1.71
C SER A 420 1.97 6.23 0.65
N GLY A 421 2.02 6.82 -0.53
CA GLY A 421 1.39 6.30 -1.73
C GLY A 421 0.60 7.32 -2.54
N GLN A 422 0.45 7.02 -3.82
CA GLN A 422 -0.19 7.82 -4.84
C GLN A 422 -1.66 8.12 -4.51
N LEU A 423 -2.38 7.21 -3.85
CA LEU A 423 -3.78 7.47 -3.47
C LEU A 423 -3.86 8.66 -2.50
N THR A 424 -2.90 8.79 -1.59
CA THR A 424 -2.90 9.88 -0.59
C THR A 424 -2.37 11.18 -1.16
N GLU A 425 -1.58 11.12 -2.23
CA GLU A 425 -1.14 12.31 -2.97
C GLU A 425 -2.25 12.85 -3.88
N MET A 426 -2.97 11.96 -4.58
CA MET A 426 -4.01 12.33 -5.55
C MET A 426 -5.36 12.67 -4.91
N ASN A 427 -5.67 12.07 -3.75
CA ASN A 427 -6.99 12.17 -3.14
C ASN A 427 -6.90 12.65 -1.68
N GLN A 428 -6.79 13.97 -1.52
CA GLN A 428 -6.71 14.60 -0.20
C GLN A 428 -7.95 14.39 0.67
N PRO A 429 -9.20 14.44 0.15
CA PRO A 429 -10.38 14.14 0.97
C PRO A 429 -10.36 12.73 1.55
N TYR A 430 -9.90 11.74 0.77
CA TYR A 430 -9.72 10.37 1.25
C TYR A 430 -8.74 10.33 2.42
N LEU A 431 -7.55 10.91 2.24
CA LEU A 431 -6.52 10.96 3.29
C LEU A 431 -7.02 11.67 4.56
N ASN A 432 -7.62 12.85 4.40
CA ASN A 432 -8.15 13.63 5.51
C ASN A 432 -9.23 12.85 6.28
N CYS A 433 -10.17 12.22 5.56
CA CYS A 433 -11.20 11.39 6.17
C CYS A 433 -10.62 10.18 6.93
N THR A 434 -9.57 9.55 6.41
CA THR A 434 -8.85 8.47 7.11
C THR A 434 -8.24 8.96 8.41
N ILE A 435 -7.51 10.08 8.38
CA ILE A 435 -6.83 10.66 9.55
C ILE A 435 -7.87 11.10 10.59
N GLU A 436 -8.89 11.85 10.18
CA GLU A 436 -9.96 12.32 11.07
C GLU A 436 -10.72 11.16 11.71
N THR A 437 -11.02 10.12 10.93
CA THR A 437 -11.68 8.92 11.46
C THR A 437 -10.80 8.24 12.51
N ALA A 438 -9.52 8.03 12.23
CA ALA A 438 -8.60 7.41 13.19
C ALA A 438 -8.48 8.23 14.48
N LYS A 439 -8.31 9.56 14.37
CA LYS A 439 -8.23 10.47 15.53
C LYS A 439 -9.49 10.40 16.39
N ARG A 440 -10.66 10.57 15.77
CA ARG A 440 -11.97 10.53 16.43
C ARG A 440 -12.21 9.23 17.18
N LEU A 441 -11.85 8.09 16.58
CA LEU A 441 -11.99 6.78 17.24
C LEU A 441 -10.97 6.58 18.38
N LEU A 442 -9.81 7.23 18.32
CA LEU A 442 -8.79 7.14 19.37
C LEU A 442 -9.10 7.99 20.60
N GLU A 443 -9.88 9.08 20.47
CA GLU A 443 -10.29 9.93 21.60
C GLU A 443 -10.90 9.15 22.77
N ASN A 444 -11.65 8.09 22.47
CA ASN A 444 -12.33 7.25 23.47
C ASN A 444 -11.55 5.97 23.84
N SER A 445 -10.35 5.77 23.28
CA SER A 445 -9.57 4.53 23.45
C SER A 445 -8.61 4.54 24.65
N GLY A 446 -8.38 5.72 25.25
CA GLY A 446 -7.35 5.93 26.29
C GLY A 446 -5.91 5.97 25.77
N LEU A 447 -5.72 5.87 24.44
CA LEU A 447 -4.42 6.06 23.79
C LEU A 447 -4.17 7.55 23.49
N GLN A 448 -2.90 7.94 23.41
CA GLN A 448 -2.53 9.28 22.95
C GLN A 448 -2.85 9.45 21.46
N GLU A 449 -3.26 10.66 21.07
CA GLU A 449 -3.50 10.98 19.68
C GLU A 449 -2.20 10.79 18.86
N PRO A 450 -2.22 9.99 17.78
CA PRO A 450 -1.02 9.70 17.00
C PRO A 450 -0.65 10.88 16.10
N VAL A 451 0.64 10.95 15.77
CA VAL A 451 1.17 11.91 14.80
C VAL A 451 1.21 11.26 13.42
N PHE A 452 0.62 11.92 12.43
CA PHE A 452 0.62 11.46 11.04
C PHE A 452 1.62 12.28 10.23
N ASN A 453 2.50 11.61 9.49
CA ASN A 453 3.39 12.22 8.51
C ASN A 453 3.18 11.59 7.13
N ILE A 454 3.43 12.35 6.08
CA ILE A 454 3.36 11.86 4.70
C ILE A 454 4.77 11.65 4.17
N LEU A 455 5.03 10.45 3.65
CA LEU A 455 6.28 10.08 3.00
C LEU A 455 6.04 9.99 1.49
N GLY A 456 6.80 10.77 0.71
CA GLY A 456 6.66 10.80 -0.75
C GLY A 456 7.01 9.47 -1.43
N GLU A 457 6.66 9.37 -2.71
CA GLU A 457 6.79 8.18 -3.56
C GLU A 457 8.18 7.48 -3.53
N ASP A 458 9.26 8.22 -3.31
CA ASP A 458 10.63 7.68 -3.22
C ASP A 458 10.93 6.91 -1.92
N GLY A 459 10.03 6.97 -0.94
CA GLY A 459 10.24 6.50 0.42
C GLY A 459 10.73 5.06 0.49
N TYR A 460 10.12 4.14 -0.26
CA TYR A 460 10.54 2.74 -0.23
C TYR A 460 11.81 2.46 -1.05
N THR A 461 12.14 3.21 -2.11
CA THR A 461 13.42 3.01 -2.83
C THR A 461 14.60 3.47 -1.96
N VAL A 462 14.46 4.63 -1.30
CA VAL A 462 15.44 5.11 -0.31
C VAL A 462 15.50 4.15 0.88
N GLY A 463 14.34 3.72 1.37
CA GLY A 463 14.23 2.72 2.42
C GLY A 463 14.97 1.42 2.10
N ALA A 464 14.87 0.93 0.86
CA ALA A 464 15.59 -0.24 0.40
C ALA A 464 17.10 -0.03 0.49
N ALA A 465 17.62 1.11 0.02
CA ALA A 465 19.04 1.45 0.20
C ALA A 465 19.43 1.50 1.67
N LEU A 466 18.61 2.11 2.53
CA LEU A 466 18.87 2.20 3.97
C LEU A 466 18.91 0.82 4.64
N THR A 467 18.01 -0.11 4.27
CA THR A 467 18.03 -1.49 4.80
C THR A 467 19.35 -2.22 4.50
N SER A 468 20.06 -1.82 3.45
CA SER A 468 21.33 -2.43 3.08
C SER A 468 22.41 -2.19 4.14
N PHE A 469 22.37 -1.04 4.84
CA PHE A 469 23.30 -0.67 5.90
C PHE A 469 23.05 -1.38 7.24
N SER A 470 21.86 -1.97 7.45
CA SER A 470 21.52 -2.66 8.72
C SER A 470 22.54 -3.77 9.03
N LYS A 471 23.14 -3.80 10.20
CA LYS A 471 24.15 -4.83 10.54
C LYS A 471 23.56 -6.09 11.16
#